data_AF-A0A1B6HUI3-F1
#
_entry.id   AF-A0A1B6HUI3-F1
#
_cell.length_a   1.000
_cell.length_b   1.000
_cell.length_c   1.000
_cell.angle_alpha   90.00
_cell.angle_beta   90.00
_cell.angle_gamma   90.00
#
_symmetry.space_group_name_H-M   'P 1'
#
loop_
_entity.id
_entity.type
_entity.pdbx_description
1 polymer ?
#
loop_
_entity_poly.entity_id
_entity_poly.type
_entity_poly.pdbx_seq_one_letter_code
_entity_poly.pdbx_strand_id
1 'polypeptide(L)'
;SCFADSEAPFRKINDIMLKRLYHWEFMIIFFMPRVRNLFGLRFVPPTVTDFVENMVKEIMKYRLEHNMTRNDLFQYFMKKDTGSNLDEMMFYSMTFFLEGALTSSVMASMAMFELAVNP
;
A
#
# COMPACT_ATOMS: atom_id res chain seq x y z
N SER A 1 -15.34 8.87 13.85
CA SER A 1 -15.49 7.77 12.86
C SER A 1 -14.23 7.74 12.01
N CYS A 2 -13.61 6.57 11.79
CA CYS A 2 -12.41 6.40 10.95
C CYS A 2 -12.56 7.04 9.55
N PHE A 3 -13.79 7.12 9.03
CA PHE A 3 -14.08 7.66 7.69
C PHE A 3 -14.19 9.20 7.63
N ALA A 4 -14.42 9.87 8.76
CA ALA A 4 -14.60 11.32 8.83
C ALA A 4 -13.31 12.07 9.19
N ASP A 5 -12.26 11.34 9.59
CA ASP A 5 -10.97 11.91 9.96
C ASP A 5 -10.16 12.26 8.71
N SER A 6 -9.98 13.55 8.45
CA SER A 6 -9.14 14.03 7.35
C SER A 6 -7.66 13.74 7.57
N GLU A 7 -7.24 13.58 8.84
CA GLU A 7 -5.85 13.42 9.22
C GLU A 7 -5.41 11.95 9.35
N ALA A 8 -6.30 11.01 8.99
CA ALA A 8 -6.05 9.58 9.06
C ALA A 8 -4.75 9.19 8.32
N PRO A 9 -3.83 8.43 8.95
CA PRO A 9 -2.51 8.10 8.38
C PRO A 9 -2.60 7.45 7.00
N PHE A 10 -3.53 6.49 6.84
CA PHE A 10 -3.74 5.80 5.56
C PHE A 10 -4.19 6.73 4.43
N ARG A 11 -5.01 7.74 4.73
CA ARG A 11 -5.46 8.73 3.74
C ARG A 11 -4.27 9.56 3.26
N LYS A 12 -3.41 10.03 4.18
CA LYS A 12 -2.21 10.81 3.84
C LYS A 12 -1.24 10.00 2.97
N ILE A 13 -1.01 8.74 3.31
CA ILE A 13 -0.13 7.84 2.56
C ILE A 13 -0.68 7.58 1.15
N ASN A 14 -1.99 7.33 1.05
CA ASN A 14 -2.66 7.16 -0.23
C ASN A 14 -2.59 8.44 -1.09
N ASP A 15 -2.79 9.62 -0.49
CA ASP A 15 -2.71 10.90 -1.20
C ASP A 15 -1.28 11.19 -1.73
N ILE A 16 -0.25 10.89 -0.93
CA ILE A 16 1.15 11.00 -1.36
C ILE A 16 1.40 10.09 -2.56
N MET A 17 0.95 8.84 -2.48
CA MET A 17 1.12 7.88 -3.56
C MET A 17 0.34 8.26 -4.83
N LEU A 18 -0.90 8.72 -4.69
CA LEU A 18 -1.71 9.19 -5.81
C LEU A 18 -1.05 10.38 -6.51
N LYS A 19 -0.60 11.38 -5.74
CA LYS A 19 0.14 12.53 -6.27
C LYS A 19 1.40 12.10 -7.00
N ARG A 20 2.08 11.05 -6.53
CA ARG A 20 3.26 10.47 -7.19
C ARG A 20 2.95 9.99 -8.61
N LEU A 21 1.77 9.41 -8.86
CA LEU A 21 1.36 8.92 -10.19
C LEU A 21 1.16 10.05 -11.19
N TYR A 22 0.70 11.22 -10.73
CA TYR A 22 0.48 12.40 -11.58
C TYR A 22 1.70 13.35 -11.63
N HIS A 23 2.78 13.03 -10.91
CA HIS A 23 4.00 13.83 -10.89
C HIS A 23 4.89 13.51 -12.10
N TRP A 24 5.59 14.51 -12.65
CA TRP A 24 6.46 14.33 -13.83
C TRP A 24 7.56 13.27 -13.64
N GLU A 25 8.00 13.06 -12.40
CA GLU A 25 8.98 12.02 -12.05
C GLU A 25 8.47 10.62 -12.41
N PHE A 26 7.15 10.37 -12.38
CA PHE A 26 6.58 9.09 -12.77
C PHE A 26 6.88 8.76 -14.23
N MET A 27 6.80 9.76 -15.11
CA MET A 27 7.16 9.59 -16.53
C MET A 27 8.63 9.20 -16.69
N ILE A 28 9.54 9.81 -15.92
CA ILE A 28 10.96 9.46 -15.94
C ILE A 28 11.19 8.05 -15.40
N ILE A 29 10.54 7.70 -14.29
CA ILE A 29 10.65 6.38 -13.66
C ILE A 29 10.22 5.27 -14.64
N PHE A 30 9.16 5.51 -15.40
CA PHE A 30 8.57 4.53 -16.31
C PHE A 30 9.28 4.47 -17.68
N PHE A 31 9.53 5.62 -18.31
CA PHE A 31 10.05 5.68 -19.68
C PHE A 31 11.58 5.82 -19.77
N MET A 32 12.25 6.29 -18.71
CA MET A 32 13.68 6.62 -18.73
C MET A 32 14.45 5.91 -17.59
N PRO A 33 14.57 4.57 -17.60
CA PRO A 33 15.15 3.81 -16.50
C PRO A 33 16.62 4.17 -16.21
N ARG A 34 17.38 4.59 -17.22
CA ARG A 34 18.77 5.07 -17.04
C ARG A 34 18.83 6.37 -16.25
N VAL A 35 17.95 7.32 -16.57
CA VAL A 35 17.83 8.60 -15.86
C VAL A 35 17.32 8.38 -14.45
N ARG A 36 16.29 7.53 -14.29
CA ARG A 36 15.79 7.11 -12.99
C ARG A 36 16.92 6.59 -12.08
N ASN A 37 17.74 5.66 -12.57
CA ASN A 37 18.83 5.09 -11.78
C ASN A 37 19.92 6.13 -11.46
N LEU A 38 20.20 7.07 -12.37
CA LEU A 38 21.16 8.15 -12.14
C LEU A 38 20.72 9.11 -11.03
N PHE A 39 19.43 9.49 -11.01
CA PHE A 39 18.86 10.40 -10.01
C PHE A 39 18.31 9.69 -8.76
N GLY A 40 18.40 8.36 -8.69
CA GLY A 40 17.89 7.58 -7.56
C GLY A 40 16.38 7.67 -7.37
N LEU A 41 15.62 7.96 -8.43
CA LEU A 41 14.16 8.11 -8.36
C LEU A 41 13.49 6.76 -8.09
N ARG A 42 12.63 6.72 -7.07
CA ARG A 42 11.86 5.52 -6.68
C ARG A 42 10.40 5.66 -7.07
N PHE A 43 9.79 4.55 -7.51
CA PHE A 43 8.35 4.50 -7.78
C PHE A 43 7.55 4.78 -6.51
N VAL A 44 7.83 4.00 -5.46
CA VAL A 44 7.25 4.21 -4.14
C VAL A 44 8.11 5.19 -3.34
N PRO A 45 7.54 6.30 -2.84
CA PRO A 45 8.27 7.23 -1.97
C PRO A 45 8.74 6.54 -0.67
N PRO A 46 9.94 6.86 -0.14
CA PRO A 46 10.46 6.26 1.09
C PRO A 46 9.50 6.38 2.28
N THR A 47 8.79 7.50 2.41
CA THR A 47 7.79 7.73 3.46
C THR A 47 6.66 6.70 3.45
N VAL A 48 6.25 6.23 2.26
CA VAL A 48 5.25 5.18 2.11
C VAL A 48 5.83 3.83 2.49
N THR A 49 7.06 3.55 2.08
CA THR A 49 7.78 2.33 2.46
C THR A 49 7.94 2.21 3.97
N ASP A 50 8.43 3.26 4.62
CA ASP A 50 8.65 3.26 6.07
C ASP A 50 7.32 3.06 6.83
N PHE A 51 6.23 3.67 6.35
CA PHE A 51 4.92 3.51 6.96
C PHE A 51 4.42 2.06 6.89
N VAL A 52 4.44 1.46 5.70
CA VAL A 52 3.98 0.07 5.53
C VAL A 52 4.89 -0.88 6.27
N GLU A 53 6.21 -0.63 6.30
CA GLU A 53 7.18 -1.48 6.99
C GLU A 53 6.96 -1.48 8.50
N ASN A 54 6.79 -0.30 9.08
CA ASN A 54 6.52 -0.18 10.51
C ASN A 54 5.20 -0.87 10.88
N MET A 55 4.14 -0.67 10.09
CA MET A 55 2.84 -1.30 10.31
C MET A 55 2.93 -2.84 10.20
N VAL A 56 3.60 -3.37 9.18
CA VAL A 56 3.78 -4.80 8.99
C VAL A 56 4.55 -5.41 10.17
N LYS A 57 5.64 -4.77 10.59
CA LYS A 57 6.42 -5.19 11.77
C LYS A 57 5.61 -5.15 13.06
N GLU A 58 4.81 -4.10 13.26
CA GLU A 58 3.94 -3.96 14.43
C GLU A 58 2.88 -5.06 14.48
N ILE A 59 2.23 -5.35 13.34
CA ILE A 59 1.24 -6.44 13.23
C ILE A 59 1.85 -7.78 13.57
N MET A 60 3.04 -8.08 13.03
CA MET A 60 3.73 -9.34 13.33
C MET A 60 4.09 -9.42 14.82
N LYS A 61 4.73 -8.38 15.35
CA LYS A 61 5.16 -8.32 16.75
C LYS A 61 3.98 -8.53 17.68
N TYR A 62 2.89 -7.80 17.45
CA TYR A 62 1.68 -7.90 18.24
C TYR A 62 1.08 -9.32 18.23
N ARG A 63 1.02 -9.96 17.05
CA ARG A 63 0.50 -11.33 16.93
C ARG A 63 1.37 -12.37 17.63
N LEU A 64 2.70 -12.23 17.53
CA LEU A 64 3.65 -13.12 18.20
C LEU A 64 3.56 -12.98 19.73
N GLU A 65 3.54 -11.76 20.24
CA GLU A 65 3.44 -11.49 21.68
C GLU A 65 2.14 -12.01 22.30
N HIS A 66 1.04 -11.95 21.55
CA HIS A 66 -0.29 -12.33 22.03
C HIS A 66 -0.73 -13.73 21.58
N ASN A 67 0.16 -14.52 20.96
CA ASN A 67 -0.15 -15.84 20.40
C ASN A 67 -1.40 -15.87 19.52
N MET A 68 -1.65 -14.77 18.79
CA MET A 68 -2.82 -14.67 17.94
C MET A 68 -2.55 -15.29 16.58
N THR A 69 -3.52 -16.09 16.12
CA THR A 69 -3.53 -16.61 14.76
C THR A 69 -4.76 -16.13 14.01
N ARG A 70 -4.61 -15.79 12.74
CA ARG A 70 -5.71 -15.35 11.86
C ARG A 70 -5.59 -16.06 10.52
N ASN A 71 -6.71 -16.33 9.85
CA ASN A 71 -6.66 -16.95 8.52
C ASN A 71 -6.49 -15.87 7.44
N ASP A 72 -5.31 -15.27 7.36
CA ASP A 72 -4.99 -14.20 6.42
C ASP A 72 -3.57 -14.35 5.81
N LEU A 73 -3.25 -13.46 4.86
CA LEU A 73 -1.97 -13.47 4.15
C LEU A 73 -0.78 -13.32 5.11
N PHE A 74 -0.90 -12.50 6.16
CA PHE A 74 0.15 -12.35 7.18
C PHE A 74 0.45 -13.69 7.87
N GLN A 75 -0.59 -14.40 8.30
CA GLN A 75 -0.41 -15.71 8.93
C GLN A 75 0.16 -16.75 7.97
N TYR A 76 -0.26 -16.70 6.70
CA TYR A 76 0.30 -17.55 5.65
C TYR A 76 1.82 -17.32 5.51
N PHE A 77 2.26 -16.07 5.37
CA PHE A 77 3.70 -15.75 5.26
C PHE A 77 4.47 -16.06 6.54
N MET A 78 3.88 -15.82 7.72
CA MET A 78 4.47 -16.19 9.01
C MET A 78 4.70 -17.70 9.15
N LYS A 79 3.82 -18.54 8.58
CA LYS A 79 3.93 -20.02 8.66
C LYS A 79 4.85 -20.63 7.60
N LYS A 80 5.23 -19.89 6.56
CA LYS A 80 5.95 -20.40 5.37
C LYS A 80 7.45 -20.72 5.61
N ASP A 81 8.03 -20.26 6.72
CA ASP A 81 9.39 -20.47 7.26
C ASP A 81 10.57 -20.77 6.31
N THR A 82 11.50 -19.81 6.17
CA THR A 82 12.98 -19.91 5.96
C THR A 82 13.56 -18.56 5.52
N GLY A 83 13.82 -17.65 6.47
CA GLY A 83 14.80 -16.56 6.31
C GLY A 83 14.49 -15.35 5.40
N SER A 84 13.65 -15.46 4.36
CA SER A 84 13.40 -14.38 3.37
C SER A 84 11.96 -13.82 3.35
N ASN A 85 11.15 -14.09 4.38
CA ASN A 85 9.70 -13.84 4.36
C ASN A 85 9.27 -12.38 4.60
N LEU A 86 10.11 -11.57 5.25
CA LEU A 86 9.76 -10.16 5.51
C LEU A 86 9.66 -9.38 4.20
N ASP A 87 10.59 -9.58 3.26
CA ASP A 87 10.59 -8.87 1.98
C ASP A 87 9.40 -9.28 1.10
N GLU A 88 9.08 -10.59 1.05
CA GLU A 88 7.91 -11.08 0.30
C GLU A 88 6.62 -10.52 0.92
N MET A 89 6.48 -10.58 2.24
CA MET A 89 5.31 -10.05 2.93
C MET A 89 5.21 -8.52 2.79
N MET A 90 6.33 -7.80 2.84
CA MET A 90 6.39 -6.37 2.58
C MET A 90 5.95 -6.04 1.16
N PHE A 91 6.43 -6.78 0.17
CA PHE A 91 6.05 -6.61 -1.21
C PHE A 91 4.53 -6.80 -1.40
N TYR A 92 3.96 -7.91 -0.92
CA TYR A 92 2.52 -8.15 -1.04
C TYR A 92 1.68 -7.16 -0.24
N SER A 93 2.16 -6.73 0.93
CA SER A 93 1.47 -5.69 1.71
C SER A 93 1.42 -4.38 0.93
N MET A 94 2.56 -3.94 0.39
CA MET A 94 2.64 -2.74 -0.44
C MET A 94 1.71 -2.84 -1.65
N THR A 95 1.78 -3.92 -2.41
CA THR A 95 0.92 -4.13 -3.59
C THR A 95 -0.56 -4.08 -3.21
N PHE A 96 -0.96 -4.79 -2.16
CA PHE A 96 -2.35 -4.81 -1.70
C PHE A 96 -2.86 -3.41 -1.33
N PHE A 97 -2.06 -2.62 -0.61
CA PHE A 97 -2.46 -1.25 -0.25
C PHE A 97 -2.56 -0.33 -1.47
N LEU A 98 -1.57 -0.39 -2.36
CA LEU A 98 -1.51 0.45 -3.55
C LEU A 98 -2.65 0.15 -4.51
N GLU A 99 -2.79 -1.10 -4.92
CA GLU A 99 -3.78 -1.51 -5.91
C GLU A 99 -5.18 -1.50 -5.33
N GLY A 100 -5.34 -1.96 -4.08
CA GLY A 100 -6.63 -2.04 -3.42
C GLY A 100 -7.27 -0.68 -3.23
N ALA A 101 -6.50 0.34 -2.84
CA ALA A 101 -7.02 1.69 -2.65
C ALA A 101 -7.48 2.33 -3.98
N LEU A 102 -6.69 2.17 -5.03
CA LEU A 102 -6.98 2.74 -6.35
C LEU A 102 -8.21 2.09 -7.00
N THR A 103 -8.21 0.76 -7.09
CA THR A 103 -9.26 0.02 -7.81
C THR A 103 -10.60 0.07 -7.07
N SER A 104 -10.58 -0.17 -5.75
CA SER A 104 -11.81 -0.21 -4.95
C SER A 104 -12.48 1.15 -4.87
N SER A 105 -11.69 2.24 -4.80
CA SER A 105 -12.26 3.60 -4.76
C SER A 105 -12.94 3.97 -6.08
N VAL A 106 -12.30 3.70 -7.22
CA VAL A 106 -12.89 3.92 -8.55
C VAL A 106 -14.14 3.06 -8.72
N MET A 107 -14.09 1.78 -8.36
CA MET A 107 -15.24 0.88 -8.43
C MET A 107 -16.41 1.38 -7.56
N ALA A 108 -16.14 1.81 -6.33
CA ALA A 108 -17.16 2.35 -5.45
C ALA A 108 -17.78 3.65 -6.01
N SER A 109 -16.96 4.55 -6.58
CA SER A 109 -17.45 5.76 -7.25
C SER A 109 -18.33 5.45 -8.46
N MET A 110 -17.94 4.49 -9.29
CA MET A 110 -18.74 4.06 -10.44
C MET A 110 -20.05 3.40 -9.99
N ALA A 111 -20.01 2.54 -8.98
CA ALA A 111 -21.21 1.92 -8.42
C ALA A 111 -22.19 2.98 -7.88
N MET A 112 -21.70 3.98 -7.15
CA MET A 112 -22.53 5.10 -6.67
C MET A 112 -23.10 5.94 -7.83
N PHE A 113 -22.30 6.16 -8.88
CA PHE A 113 -22.75 6.88 -10.08
C PHE A 113 -23.90 6.14 -10.77
N GLU A 114 -23.76 4.83 -10.99
CA GLU A 114 -24.82 4.01 -11.62
C GLU A 114 -26.10 3.97 -10.80
N LEU A 115 -26.01 3.89 -9.47
CA LEU A 115 -27.18 3.96 -8.58
C LEU A 115 -27.88 5.33 -8.61
N ALA A 116 -27.13 6.41 -8.82
CA ALA A 116 -27.72 7.76 -8.90
C ALA A 116 -28.40 8.03 -10.25
N VAL A 117 -27.89 7.43 -11.33
CA VAL A 117 -28.41 7.61 -12.70
C VAL A 117 -29.53 6.61 -13.02
N ASN A 118 -29.55 5.43 -12.38
CA ASN A 118 -30.56 4.39 -12.54
C ASN A 118 -31.31 4.12 -11.21
N PRO A 119 -32.26 5.00 -10.83
CA PRO A 119 -33.02 4.87 -9.58
C PRO A 119 -33.96 3.66 -9.55
#